data_AF-A0A3C1G771-F1
#
_entry.id   AF-A0A3C1G771-F1
#
_cell.length_a   1.000
_cell.length_b   1.000
_cell.length_c   1.000
_cell.angle_alpha   90.00
_cell.angle_beta   90.00
_cell.angle_gamma   90.00
#
_symmetry.space_group_name_H-M   'P 1'
#
loop_
_entity.id
_entity.type
_entity.pdbx_description
1 polymer ?
#
loop_
_entity_poly.entity_id
_entity_poly.type
_entity_poly.pdbx_seq_one_letter_code
_entity_poly.pdbx_strand_id
1 'polypeptide(L)'
;MPAEGRDSAQDKTLQGGRHIENLKGKTVILVDDGVATGATMKAAIKALKEAAIEKLIVAVPAAPPETANELALMVDEFVCLFTPADFMAVGNYYRDFARVTDEEVAEILDESRAPH
;
A
#
# COMPACT_ATOMS: atom_id res chain seq x y z
N MET A 1 -2.60 -38.96 4.80
CA MET A 1 -3.59 -38.24 5.63
C MET A 1 -2.94 -37.96 6.99
N PRO A 2 -2.91 -36.72 7.49
CA PRO A 2 -3.39 -35.47 6.89
C PRO A 2 -2.27 -34.47 6.60
N ALA A 3 -2.34 -33.84 5.42
CA ALA A 3 -1.77 -32.51 5.20
C ALA A 3 -2.82 -31.53 5.70
N GLU A 4 -2.50 -30.78 6.75
CA GLU A 4 -3.41 -29.83 7.36
C GLU A 4 -3.55 -28.59 6.47
N GLY A 5 -4.82 -28.29 6.14
CA GLY A 5 -5.35 -26.96 5.90
C GLY A 5 -4.56 -26.03 4.97
N ARG A 6 -4.78 -26.15 3.65
CA ARG A 6 -4.83 -24.95 2.81
C ARG A 6 -6.07 -24.16 3.23
N ASP A 7 -5.90 -23.24 4.17
CA ASP A 7 -6.95 -22.28 4.50
C ASP A 7 -7.13 -21.34 3.30
N SER A 8 -8.10 -21.73 2.49
CA SER A 8 -8.46 -21.15 1.21
C SER A 8 -9.56 -20.13 1.47
N ALA A 9 -9.25 -19.12 2.27
CA ALA A 9 -10.13 -17.99 2.54
C ALA A 9 -9.47 -16.70 2.03
N GLN A 10 -9.05 -16.70 0.77
CA GLN A 10 -9.03 -15.47 -0.01
C GLN A 10 -10.49 -15.16 -0.35
N ASP A 11 -10.94 -13.97 0.02
CA ASP A 11 -12.16 -13.26 -0.41
C ASP A 11 -13.11 -12.85 0.73
N LYS A 12 -12.67 -11.85 1.50
CA LYS A 12 -13.58 -10.87 2.12
C LYS A 12 -12.95 -9.49 1.98
N THR A 13 -13.35 -8.83 0.91
CA THR A 13 -13.18 -7.41 0.60
C THR A 13 -13.04 -6.55 1.87
N LEU A 14 -11.83 -6.11 2.21
CA LEU A 14 -11.57 -5.03 3.18
C LEU A 14 -11.96 -3.65 2.58
N GLN A 15 -13.05 -3.60 1.80
CA GLN A 15 -13.75 -2.36 1.49
C GLN A 15 -14.75 -2.15 2.61
N GLY A 16 -14.27 -1.59 3.72
CA GLY A 16 -15.12 -1.09 4.76
C GLY A 16 -16.03 0.02 4.23
N GLY A 17 -17.21 -0.37 3.72
CA GLY A 17 -18.47 0.38 3.71
C GLY A 17 -18.57 1.72 2.96
N ARG A 18 -17.48 2.34 2.48
CA ARG A 18 -17.56 3.51 1.58
C ARG A 18 -16.87 3.17 0.26
N HIS A 19 -17.63 3.33 -0.83
CA HIS A 19 -17.04 3.68 -2.11
C HIS A 19 -16.05 4.82 -1.84
N ILE A 20 -14.80 4.68 -2.28
CA ILE A 20 -13.85 5.79 -2.26
C ILE A 20 -14.58 6.99 -2.86
N GLU A 21 -14.75 8.06 -2.07
CA GLU A 21 -15.41 9.27 -2.52
C GLU A 21 -14.73 9.76 -3.81
N ASN A 22 -15.47 10.47 -4.66
CA ASN A 22 -14.94 10.95 -5.93
C ASN A 22 -13.57 11.64 -5.75
N LEU A 23 -12.50 10.99 -6.23
CA LEU A 23 -11.12 11.45 -6.10
C LEU A 23 -10.80 12.61 -7.06
N LYS A 24 -11.74 12.97 -7.95
CA LYS A 24 -11.54 14.01 -8.94
C LYS A 24 -11.10 15.33 -8.29
N GLY A 25 -9.98 15.86 -8.76
CA GLY A 25 -9.41 17.11 -8.25
C GLY A 25 -8.92 17.02 -6.80
N LYS A 26 -8.60 15.83 -6.30
CA LYS A 26 -7.96 15.63 -4.99
C LYS A 26 -6.48 15.30 -5.16
N THR A 27 -5.68 15.72 -4.18
CA THR A 27 -4.34 15.16 -3.97
C THR A 27 -4.48 13.83 -3.23
N VAL A 28 -3.89 12.76 -3.77
CA VAL A 28 -3.92 11.41 -3.19
C VAL A 28 -2.51 11.03 -2.76
N ILE A 29 -2.39 10.56 -1.51
CA ILE A 29 -1.15 9.97 -0.98
C ILE A 29 -1.37 8.47 -0.88
N LEU A 30 -0.61 7.70 -1.66
CA LEU A 30 -0.60 6.26 -1.62
C LEU A 30 0.59 5.79 -0.76
N VAL A 31 0.29 5.00 0.27
CA VAL A 31 1.26 4.55 1.28
C VAL A 31 1.29 3.02 1.37
N ASP A 32 2.43 2.49 1.79
CA ASP A 32 2.62 1.06 2.09
C ASP A 32 3.75 0.92 3.14
N ASP A 33 3.91 -0.27 3.74
CA ASP A 33 4.99 -0.56 4.70
C ASP A 33 6.38 -0.65 4.05
N GLY A 34 6.41 -0.91 2.75
CA GLY A 34 7.61 -0.92 1.94
C GLY A 34 7.30 -1.56 0.59
N VAL A 35 8.25 -1.47 -0.33
CA VAL A 35 8.04 -1.96 -1.68
C VAL A 35 9.22 -2.78 -2.14
N ALA A 36 9.02 -4.08 -2.34
CA ALA A 36 10.03 -4.95 -2.92
C ALA A 36 10.07 -4.83 -4.46
N THR A 37 9.07 -5.35 -5.18
CA THR A 37 9.00 -5.32 -6.65
C THR A 37 8.14 -4.18 -7.21
N GLY A 38 7.29 -3.60 -6.36
CA GLY A 38 6.36 -2.54 -6.73
C GLY A 38 5.19 -2.99 -7.58
N ALA A 39 4.96 -4.29 -7.82
CA ALA A 39 3.86 -4.74 -8.68
C ALA A 39 2.49 -4.20 -8.24
N THR A 40 2.15 -4.34 -6.95
CA THR A 40 0.90 -3.84 -6.37
C THR A 40 0.82 -2.32 -6.44
N MET A 41 1.90 -1.64 -6.04
CA MET A 41 2.01 -0.18 -6.08
C MET A 41 1.81 0.37 -7.51
N LYS A 42 2.46 -0.23 -8.51
CA LYS A 42 2.33 0.13 -9.93
C LYS A 42 0.90 -0.08 -10.44
N ALA A 43 0.21 -1.13 -10.01
CA ALA A 43 -1.18 -1.37 -10.37
C ALA A 43 -2.10 -0.29 -9.77
N ALA A 44 -1.92 0.04 -8.49
CA ALA A 44 -2.68 1.09 -7.82
C ALA A 44 -2.43 2.47 -8.46
N ILE A 45 -1.18 2.82 -8.78
CA ILE A 45 -0.84 4.06 -9.51
C ILE A 45 -1.60 4.15 -10.83
N LYS A 46 -1.61 3.06 -11.62
CA LYS A 46 -2.33 3.04 -12.91
C LYS A 46 -3.83 3.29 -12.73
N ALA A 47 -4.46 2.64 -11.76
CA ALA A 47 -5.88 2.85 -11.45
C ALA A 47 -6.17 4.28 -11.00
N LEU A 48 -5.31 4.87 -10.16
CA LEU A 48 -5.48 6.24 -9.66
C LEU A 48 -5.30 7.30 -10.76
N LYS A 49 -4.43 7.06 -11.74
CA LYS A 49 -4.27 7.96 -12.90
C LYS A 49 -5.53 8.08 -13.77
N GLU A 50 -6.41 7.09 -13.73
CA GLU A 50 -7.69 7.12 -14.44
C GLU A 50 -8.77 7.92 -13.69
N ALA A 51 -8.56 8.25 -12.41
CA ALA A 51 -9.56 8.86 -11.52
C ALA A 51 -9.61 10.41 -11.55
N ALA A 52 -8.95 11.06 -12.52
CA ALA A 52 -8.90 12.53 -12.67
C ALA A 52 -8.49 13.28 -11.39
N ILE A 53 -7.56 12.70 -10.63
CA ILE A 53 -6.94 13.29 -9.44
C ILE A 53 -6.10 14.53 -9.81
N GLU A 54 -5.89 15.41 -8.84
CA GLU A 54 -5.05 16.61 -9.02
C GLU A 54 -3.56 16.27 -8.93
N LYS A 55 -3.19 15.43 -7.97
CA LYS A 55 -1.80 15.06 -7.70
C LYS A 55 -1.73 13.67 -7.06
N LEU A 56 -0.76 12.87 -7.47
CA LEU A 56 -0.44 11.57 -6.91
C LEU A 56 0.93 11.60 -6.22
N ILE A 57 0.92 11.31 -4.93
CA ILE A 57 2.13 11.16 -4.11
C ILE A 57 2.22 9.70 -3.68
N VAL A 58 3.40 9.09 -3.82
CA VAL A 58 3.67 7.77 -3.22
C VAL A 58 4.70 7.94 -2.11
N ALA A 59 4.38 7.42 -0.92
CA ALA A 59 5.25 7.52 0.24
C ALA A 59 5.45 6.15 0.90
N VAL A 60 6.69 5.67 0.95
CA VAL A 60 7.03 4.35 1.49
C VAL A 60 8.28 4.40 2.37
N PRO A 61 8.37 3.59 3.44
CA PRO A 61 9.55 3.57 4.30
C PRO A 61 10.80 3.00 3.61
N ALA A 62 10.68 1.90 2.87
CA ALA A 62 11.83 1.23 2.24
C ALA A 62 11.51 0.64 0.86
N ALA A 63 12.44 0.79 -0.09
CA ALA A 63 12.37 0.15 -1.41
C ALA A 63 13.78 -0.05 -2.02
N PRO A 64 14.03 -1.06 -2.88
CA PRO A 64 15.29 -1.15 -3.59
C PRO A 64 15.45 0.05 -4.56
N PRO A 65 16.69 0.51 -4.82
CA PRO A 65 16.95 1.68 -5.66
C PRO A 65 16.27 1.62 -7.04
N GLU A 66 16.25 0.44 -7.66
CA GLU A 66 15.65 0.26 -8.99
C GLU A 66 14.13 0.48 -8.96
N THR A 67 13.43 -0.14 -8.01
CA THR A 67 11.98 0.06 -7.85
C THR A 67 11.64 1.48 -7.40
N ALA A 68 12.45 2.10 -6.54
CA ALA A 68 12.28 3.50 -6.15
C ALA A 68 12.36 4.44 -7.38
N ASN A 69 13.35 4.25 -8.24
CA ASN A 69 13.49 5.03 -9.47
C ASN A 69 12.31 4.82 -10.42
N GLU A 70 11.87 3.59 -10.61
CA GLU A 70 10.69 3.29 -11.44
C GLU A 70 9.43 3.96 -10.92
N LEU A 71 9.17 3.91 -9.60
CA LEU A 71 7.99 4.53 -9.00
C LEU A 71 8.05 6.06 -9.08
N ALA A 72 9.22 6.66 -8.85
CA ALA A 72 9.41 8.10 -8.96
C ALA A 72 9.08 8.64 -10.36
N LEU A 73 9.32 7.85 -11.42
CA LEU A 73 8.95 8.22 -12.80
C LEU A 73 7.45 8.08 -13.07
N MET A 74 6.70 7.40 -12.20
CA MET A 74 5.29 7.11 -12.41
C MET A 74 4.35 8.07 -11.68
N VAL A 75 4.83 8.93 -10.78
CA VAL A 75 3.99 9.77 -9.91
C VAL A 75 4.46 11.23 -9.92
N ASP A 76 3.66 12.15 -9.38
CA ASP A 76 4.04 13.56 -9.31
C ASP A 76 5.10 13.79 -8.23
N GLU A 77 5.04 13.02 -7.14
CA GLU A 77 6.02 13.07 -6.05
C GLU A 77 6.21 11.69 -5.42
N PHE A 78 7.48 11.31 -5.21
CA PHE A 78 7.84 10.06 -4.57
C PHE A 78 8.71 10.33 -3.35
N VAL A 79 8.29 9.79 -2.21
CA VAL A 79 8.96 9.91 -0.92
C VAL A 79 9.37 8.52 -0.45
N CYS A 80 10.67 8.29 -0.29
CA CYS A 80 11.21 7.05 0.26
C CYS A 80 12.24 7.38 1.34
N LEU A 81 12.08 6.81 2.54
CA LEU A 81 13.00 7.08 3.65
C LEU A 81 14.32 6.32 3.50
N PHE A 82 14.28 5.12 2.93
CA PHE A 82 15.45 4.25 2.84
C PHE A 82 15.50 3.44 1.53
N THR A 83 16.64 3.51 0.83
CA THR A 83 16.87 2.77 -0.42
C THR A 83 18.15 1.92 -0.37
N PRO A 84 18.15 0.79 0.36
CA PRO A 84 19.33 -0.06 0.53
C PRO A 84 19.67 -0.80 -0.76
N ALA A 85 20.97 -0.85 -1.10
CA ALA A 85 21.46 -1.55 -2.28
C ALA A 85 21.32 -3.09 -2.15
N ASP A 86 21.38 -3.61 -0.93
CA ASP A 86 21.26 -5.02 -0.56
C ASP A 86 19.84 -5.35 -0.06
N PHE A 87 18.82 -4.77 -0.70
CA PHE A 87 17.44 -5.00 -0.31
C PHE A 87 17.05 -6.48 -0.43
N MET A 88 16.60 -7.07 0.68
CA MET A 88 16.15 -8.47 0.71
C MET A 88 14.63 -8.60 0.84
N ALA A 89 14.05 -8.02 1.88
CA ALA A 89 12.62 -8.05 2.13
C ALA A 89 12.22 -6.84 3.00
N VAL A 90 10.96 -6.39 2.89
CA VAL A 90 10.44 -5.25 3.66
C VAL A 90 10.59 -5.49 5.17
N GLY A 91 10.22 -6.69 5.65
CA GLY A 91 10.27 -7.01 7.08
C GLY A 91 11.65 -6.90 7.74
N ASN A 92 12.75 -6.91 6.97
CA ASN A 92 14.09 -6.74 7.51
C ASN A 92 14.35 -5.31 8.04
N TYR A 93 13.54 -4.33 7.65
CA TYR A 93 13.66 -2.94 8.09
C TYR A 93 12.79 -2.61 9.29
N TYR A 94 12.08 -3.60 9.81
CA TYR A 94 11.20 -3.48 10.96
C TYR A 94 11.70 -4.33 12.12
N ARG A 95 11.72 -3.75 13.32
CA ARG A 95 12.02 -4.52 14.54
C ARG A 95 10.91 -5.52 14.85
N ASP A 96 9.68 -5.13 14.55
CA ASP A 96 8.48 -5.94 14.67
C ASP A 96 7.73 -5.87 13.34
N PHE A 97 7.56 -7.03 12.71
CA PHE A 97 6.85 -7.18 11.44
C PHE A 97 5.75 -8.24 11.57
N ALA A 98 5.06 -8.21 12.72
CA ALA A 98 3.87 -9.00 12.95
C ALA A 98 2.81 -8.73 11.87
N ARG A 99 2.10 -9.78 11.47
CA ARG A 99 1.01 -9.68 10.52
C ARG A 99 -0.14 -8.90 11.14
N VAL A 100 -0.58 -7.85 10.46
CA VAL A 100 -1.82 -7.13 10.79
C VAL A 100 -3.02 -8.02 10.39
N THR A 101 -3.98 -8.20 11.30
CA THR A 101 -5.17 -9.03 11.04
C THR A 101 -6.28 -8.22 10.36
N ASP A 102 -7.21 -8.92 9.71
CA ASP A 102 -8.34 -8.27 9.05
C ASP A 102 -9.23 -7.52 10.06
N GLU A 103 -9.31 -8.00 11.30
CA GLU A 103 -10.02 -7.34 12.41
C GLU A 103 -9.36 -6.01 12.78
N GLU A 104 -8.03 -5.98 12.94
CA GLU A 104 -7.28 -4.76 13.24
C GLU A 104 -7.46 -3.72 12.12
N VAL A 105 -7.46 -4.16 10.86
CA VAL A 105 -7.74 -3.27 9.72
C VAL A 105 -9.17 -2.73 9.79
N ALA A 106 -10.15 -3.57 10.08
CA ALA A 106 -11.55 -3.16 10.17
C ALA A 106 -11.76 -2.13 11.29
N GLU A 107 -11.16 -2.34 12.47
CA GLU A 107 -11.22 -1.42 13.60
C GLU A 107 -10.63 -0.05 13.26
N ILE A 108 -9.42 -0.01 12.68
CA ILE A 108 -8.77 1.24 12.26
C ILE A 108 -9.62 1.98 11.21
N LEU A 109 -10.16 1.25 10.25
CA LEU A 109 -11.02 1.83 9.22
C LEU A 109 -12.30 2.41 9.82
N ASP A 110 -12.89 1.78 10.83
CA ASP A 110 -14.08 2.29 11.51
C ASP A 110 -13.77 3.52 12.39
N GLU A 111 -12.64 3.54 13.09
CA GLU A 111 -12.18 4.71 13.85
C GLU A 111 -11.93 5.93 12.94
N SER A 112 -11.28 5.72 11.79
CA SER A 112 -11.01 6.79 10.83
C SER A 112 -12.26 7.39 10.19
N ARG A 113 -13.42 6.72 10.32
CA ARG A 113 -14.72 7.21 9.83
C ARG A 113 -15.43 8.12 10.83
N ALA A 114 -14.98 8.21 12.08
CA ALA A 114 -15.59 9.12 13.04
C ALA A 114 -15.28 10.58 12.66
N PRO A 115 -16.29 11.48 12.60
CA PRO A 115 -16.03 12.89 12.32
C PRO A 115 -15.13 13.47 13.42
N HIS A 116 -14.01 14.07 13.02
CA HIS A 116 -13.18 14.92 13.87
C HIS A 116 -13.85 16.26 14.18
#